data_AF-A0A2C2V932-F1
#
_entry.id   AF-A0A2C2V932-F1
#
_cell.length_a   1.000
_cell.length_b   1.000
_cell.length_c   1.000
_cell.angle_alpha   90.00
_cell.angle_beta   90.00
_cell.angle_gamma   90.00
#
_symmetry.space_group_name_H-M   'P 1'
#
loop_
_entity.id
_entity.type
_entity.pdbx_description
1 polymer ?
#
loop_
_entity_poly.entity_id
_entity_poly.type
_entity_poly.pdbx_seq_one_letter_code
_entity_poly.pdbx_strand_id
1 'polypeptide(L)' 'MPKVEVSCAISNCTFYGSGNVCTAEKIMVEMDSHARYDTEMSAELGEKNHTDEVSRSAETCCKTFKSKKRK' A
#
# COMPACT_ATOMS: atom_id res chain seq x y z
N MET A 1 17.08 4.24 18.71
CA MET A 1 16.49 3.31 17.72
C MET A 1 16.56 3.98 16.36
N PRO A 2 16.97 3.29 15.28
CA PRO A 2 16.98 3.90 13.96
C PRO A 2 15.56 4.25 13.53
N LYS A 3 15.37 5.47 13.02
CA LYS A 3 14.12 5.90 12.41
C LYS A 3 14.04 5.23 11.04
N VAL A 4 13.14 4.27 10.88
CA VAL A 4 12.87 3.63 9.58
C VAL A 4 11.93 4.55 8.79
N GLU A 5 12.33 4.92 7.59
CA GLU A 5 11.54 5.76 6.69
C GLU A 5 11.19 4.96 5.43
N VAL A 6 9.93 5.07 4.99
CA VAL A 6 9.45 4.41 3.77
C VAL A 6 9.51 5.41 2.63
N SER A 7 10.15 5.04 1.53
CA SER A 7 10.21 5.91 0.35
C SER A 7 8.94 5.80 -0.51
N CYS A 8 8.50 6.91 -1.09
CA CYS A 8 7.40 7.00 -2.04
C CYS A 8 7.83 7.79 -3.27
N ALA A 9 7.85 7.14 -4.44
CA ALA A 9 8.19 7.77 -5.73
C ALA A 9 6.97 8.22 -6.54
N ILE A 10 5.75 8.08 -5.98
CA ILE A 10 4.50 8.29 -6.70
C ILE A 10 3.99 9.72 -6.46
N SER A 11 4.28 10.64 -7.38
CA SER A 11 4.04 12.09 -7.21
C SER A 11 2.57 12.48 -7.02
N ASN A 12 1.63 11.70 -7.58
CA ASN A 12 0.18 11.89 -7.42
C ASN A 12 -0.43 11.11 -6.24
N CYS A 13 0.38 10.46 -5.40
CA CYS A 13 -0.09 9.80 -4.18
C CYS A 13 -0.38 10.84 -3.09
N THR A 14 -1.54 10.73 -2.43
CA THR A 14 -1.95 11.60 -1.31
C THR A 14 -0.94 11.62 -0.17
N PHE A 15 -0.19 10.54 0.03
CA PHE A 15 0.80 10.40 1.10
C PHE A 15 2.24 10.73 0.67
N TYR A 16 2.43 11.25 -0.55
CA TYR A 16 3.74 11.70 -1.01
C TYR A 16 4.17 12.95 -0.22
N GLY A 17 5.26 12.82 0.54
CA GLY A 17 5.89 13.90 1.29
C GLY A 17 7.16 14.45 0.63
N SER A 18 7.83 15.36 1.35
CA SER A 18 9.08 15.95 0.89
C SER A 18 10.19 14.89 0.81
N GLY A 19 11.05 14.98 -0.21
CA GLY A 19 12.22 14.12 -0.36
C GLY A 19 11.91 12.65 -0.71
N ASN A 20 10.81 12.37 -1.42
CA ASN A 20 10.36 11.01 -1.74
C ASN A 20 10.05 10.16 -0.50
N VAL A 21 9.57 10.77 0.59
CA VAL A 21 9.20 10.06 1.82
C VAL A 21 7.69 9.87 1.87
N CYS A 22 7.25 8.66 2.19
CA CYS A 22 5.85 8.34 2.46
C CYS A 22 5.45 8.88 3.84
N THR A 23 4.36 9.63 3.93
CA THR A 23 3.87 10.21 5.19
C THR A 23 2.61 9.53 5.73
N ALA A 24 2.31 8.31 5.27
CA ALA A 24 1.16 7.55 5.77
C ALA A 24 1.39 7.10 7.22
N GLU A 25 0.36 7.18 8.06
CA GLU A 25 0.43 6.68 9.46
C GLU A 25 0.57 5.15 9.53
N LYS A 26 0.04 4.46 8.51
CA LYS A 26 0.11 3.00 8.38
C LYS A 26 0.19 2.59 6.91
N ILE A 27 0.88 1.50 6.65
CA ILE A 27 1.04 0.90 5.31
C ILE A 27 0.58 -0.55 5.40
N MET A 28 -0.29 -0.97 4.49
CA MET A 28 -0.57 -2.38 4.26
C MET A 28 0.35 -2.89 3.16
N VAL A 29 1.07 -3.97 3.45
CA VAL A 29 1.87 -4.72 2.47
C VAL A 29 1.09 -6.00 2.18
N GLU A 30 0.88 -6.30 0.91
CA GLU A 30 0.06 -7.43 0.47
C GLU A 30 0.66 -8.08 -0.77
N MET A 31 0.17 -9.25 -1.18
CA MET A 31 0.60 -9.88 -2.42
C MET A 31 0.18 -9.06 -3.65
N ASP A 32 1.07 -8.95 -4.63
CA ASP A 32 0.80 -8.26 -5.90
C ASP A 32 -0.34 -8.94 -6.68
N SER A 33 -0.49 -10.26 -6.55
CA SER A 33 -1.63 -11.01 -7.10
C SER A 33 -2.98 -10.51 -6.59
N HIS A 34 -3.05 -10.03 -5.35
CA HIS A 34 -4.25 -9.45 -4.74
C HIS A 34 -4.44 -7.96 -5.10
N ALA A 35 -3.56 -7.36 -5.92
CA ALA A 35 -3.72 -5.98 -6.38
C ALA A 35 -4.77 -5.84 -7.49
N ARG A 36 -5.14 -6.93 -8.17
CA ARG A 36 -6.11 -6.95 -9.29
C ARG A 36 -7.57 -7.12 -8.86
N TYR A 37 -7.91 -6.75 -7.64
CA TYR A 37 -9.22 -7.03 -7.08
C TYR A 37 -10.24 -5.93 -7.42
N ASP A 38 -10.90 -6.07 -8.57
CA ASP A 38 -12.19 -5.43 -8.84
C ASP A 38 -13.26 -6.19 -8.05
N THR A 39 -13.45 -5.85 -6.77
CA THR A 39 -14.47 -6.55 -5.98
C THR A 39 -15.20 -5.59 -5.08
N GLU A 40 -16.32 -5.13 -5.61
CA GLU A 40 -17.41 -4.44 -4.92
C GLU A 40 -18.08 -5.34 -3.83
N MET A 41 -17.54 -6.54 -3.56
CA MET A 41 -18.11 -7.58 -2.68
C MET A 41 -17.11 -8.20 -1.67
N SER A 42 -16.03 -7.51 -1.30
CA SER A 42 -15.05 -8.10 -0.34
C SER A 42 -14.65 -7.18 0.81
N ALA A 43 -15.11 -5.93 0.78
CA ALA A 43 -14.99 -5.06 1.95
C ALA A 43 -15.75 -5.60 3.18
N GLU A 44 -16.73 -6.50 2.98
CA GLU A 44 -17.62 -7.02 4.02
C GLU A 44 -17.18 -8.39 4.60
N LEU A 45 -16.37 -9.18 3.86
CA LEU A 45 -16.03 -10.56 4.23
C LEU A 45 -14.54 -10.74 4.53
N GLY A 46 -14.08 -10.19 5.65
CA GLY A 46 -12.93 -10.78 6.37
C GLY A 46 -11.52 -10.66 5.78
N GLU A 47 -11.30 -10.06 4.59
CA GLU A 47 -9.96 -9.91 3.98
C GLU A 47 -8.96 -9.11 4.84
N LYS A 48 -9.38 -8.41 5.88
CA LYS A 48 -8.44 -7.66 6.75
C LYS A 48 -7.60 -8.53 7.69
N ASN A 49 -7.88 -9.84 7.80
CA ASN A 49 -7.24 -10.75 8.76
C ASN A 49 -6.68 -12.03 8.13
N HIS A 50 -6.27 -11.99 6.86
CA HIS A 50 -5.57 -13.12 6.24
C HIS A 50 -4.05 -12.96 6.39
N THR A 51 -3.35 -14.10 6.40
CA THR A 51 -1.89 -14.15 6.42
C THR A 51 -1.43 -14.97 5.23
N ASP A 52 -0.63 -14.35 4.37
CA ASP A 52 -0.04 -15.03 3.21
C ASP A 52 1.44 -15.30 3.42
N GLU A 53 1.94 -16.31 2.70
CA GLU A 53 3.36 -16.59 2.60
C GLU A 53 3.84 -16.32 1.17
N VAL A 54 4.95 -15.59 1.05
CA VAL A 54 5.62 -15.29 -0.23
C VAL A 54 7.09 -15.62 -0.13
N SER A 55 7.69 -16.02 -1.26
CA SER A 55 9.09 -16.42 -1.30
C SER A 55 10.02 -15.29 -1.77
N ARG A 56 9.49 -14.29 -2.48
CA ARG A 56 10.26 -13.19 -3.07
C ARG A 56 9.61 -11.85 -2.75
N SER A 57 10.45 -10.85 -2.47
CA SER A 57 9.97 -9.48 -2.19
C SER A 57 9.17 -8.85 -3.33
N ALA A 58 9.49 -9.21 -4.58
CA ALA A 58 8.78 -8.74 -5.78
C ALA A 58 7.33 -9.24 -5.87
N GLU A 59 6.95 -10.24 -5.07
CA GLU A 59 5.57 -10.75 -4.99
C GLU A 59 4.71 -9.90 -4.05
N THR A 60 5.27 -8.86 -3.42
CA THR A 60 4.56 -7.97 -2.50
C THR A 60 4.45 -6.55 -3.07
N CYS A 61 3.34 -5.88 -2.76
CA CYS A 61 3.07 -4.50 -3.09
C CYS A 61 2.52 -3.74 -1.88
N CYS A 62 2.76 -2.43 -1.82
CA CYS A 62 2.17 -1.56 -0.80
C CYS A 62 0.85 -0.99 -1.33
N LYS A 63 -0.30 -1.39 -0.77
CA LYS A 63 -1.61 -0.80 -1.11
C LYS A 63 -1.79 0.55 -0.43
N THR A 64 -1.06 1.56 -0.90
CA THR A 64 -1.04 2.91 -0.31
C THR A 64 -1.41 4.01 -1.29
N PHE A 65 -1.48 3.70 -2.59
CA PHE A 65 -1.82 4.71 -3.58
C PHE A 65 -3.27 5.19 -3.40
N LYS A 66 -3.40 6.43 -2.95
CA LYS A 66 -4.66 7.18 -2.95
C LYS A 66 -4.50 8.38 -3.86
N SER A 67 -5.24 8.42 -4.96
CA SER A 67 -5.21 9.55 -5.89
C SER A 67 -5.52 10.86 -5.15
N LYS A 68 -4.70 11.89 -5.34
CA LYS A 68 -5.02 13.25 -4.88
C LYS A 68 -6.31 13.68 -5.57
N LYS A 69 -7.28 14.18 -4.82
CA LYS A 69 -8.50 14.78 -5.40
C LYS A 69 -8.06 15.87 -6.39
N ARG A 70 -8.42 15.72 -7.66
CA ARG A 70 -8.32 16.82 -8.63
C ARG A 70 -9.38 17.85 -8.21
N LYS A 71 -8.94 19.09 -7.97
CA LYS A 71 -9.83 20.24 -7.80
C LYS A 71 -10.43 20.61 -9.15
#